data_AF-A0A6G3Z101-F1
#
_entry.id   AF-A0A6G3Z101-F1
#
_cell.length_a   1.000
_cell.length_b   1.000
_cell.length_c   1.000
_cell.angle_alpha   90.00
_cell.angle_beta   90.00
_cell.angle_gamma   90.00
#
_symmetry.space_group_name_H-M   'P 1'
#
loop_
_entity.id
_entity.type
_entity.pdbx_description
1 polymer ?
#
loop_
_entity_poly.entity_id
_entity_poly.type
_entity_poly.pdbx_seq_one_letter_code
_entity_poly.pdbx_strand_id
1 'polypeptide(L)'
;MIWLLFVPPQLGLLDVGGFVEDLGRKGKNLLSEEERLANLTLQKQGGQFYYIPEASVQHWIPEQRLNRSWLLRRCYWQGRSVAVVDRRMGKAPFRQRWESLLGLINLRRLGAQFLPDAHRRIRTQTGLVWQWGYFWQTWITGF
;
A
#
# COMPACT_ATOMS: atom_id res chain seq x y z
N MET A 1 -2.95 -8.63 8.67
CA MET A 1 -2.32 -8.16 9.91
C MET A 1 -3.19 -7.03 10.40
N ILE A 2 -3.91 -7.26 11.47
CA ILE A 2 -4.87 -6.30 12.05
C ILE A 2 -4.12 -5.58 13.15
N TRP A 3 -4.09 -4.25 13.06
CA TRP A 3 -3.61 -3.40 14.13
C TRP A 3 -4.84 -2.97 14.95
N LEU A 4 -4.95 -3.39 16.19
CA LEU A 4 -5.86 -2.84 17.20
C LEU A 4 -5.01 -2.85 18.49
N LEU A 5 -4.79 -1.75 19.21
CA LEU A 5 -5.72 -0.73 19.70
C LEU A 5 -4.94 0.57 20.02
N PHE A 6 -5.63 1.71 20.13
CA PHE A 6 -5.11 3.02 20.56
C PHE A 6 -5.77 3.42 21.90
N VAL A 7 -4.99 3.80 22.93
CA VAL A 7 -5.39 4.50 24.18
C VAL A 7 -4.10 5.13 24.80
N PRO A 8 -3.98 6.40 25.33
CA PRO A 8 -4.94 7.32 25.98
C PRO A 8 -4.88 8.82 25.49
N PRO A 9 -5.43 9.84 26.20
CA PRO A 9 -6.79 10.35 26.10
C PRO A 9 -7.08 11.48 25.08
N GLN A 10 -6.11 12.09 24.39
CA GLN A 10 -6.40 13.36 23.67
C GLN A 10 -6.39 13.31 22.14
N LEU A 11 -6.06 12.18 21.50
CA LEU A 11 -5.91 12.15 20.03
C LEU A 11 -6.71 11.02 19.37
N GLY A 12 -7.96 11.30 19.01
CA GLY A 12 -8.84 10.41 18.28
C GLY A 12 -8.76 10.56 16.76
N LEU A 13 -9.45 9.67 16.06
CA LEU A 13 -9.56 9.69 14.60
C LEU A 13 -10.12 11.03 14.06
N LEU A 14 -10.99 11.70 14.83
CA LEU A 14 -11.55 13.00 14.45
C LEU A 14 -10.51 14.13 14.52
N ASP A 15 -9.51 14.03 15.39
CA ASP A 15 -8.44 15.03 15.53
C ASP A 15 -7.49 15.03 14.32
N VAL A 16 -7.49 13.95 13.54
CA VAL A 16 -6.75 13.82 12.28
C VAL A 16 -7.63 13.96 11.04
N GLY A 17 -8.90 14.36 11.21
CA GLY A 17 -9.83 14.61 10.11
C GLY A 17 -10.51 13.35 9.54
N GLY A 18 -10.48 12.22 10.25
CA GLY A 18 -11.17 11.01 9.81
C GLY A 18 -10.43 10.23 8.71
N PHE A 19 -11.18 9.35 8.03
CA PHE A 19 -10.69 8.66 6.84
C PHE A 19 -10.96 9.51 5.60
N VAL A 20 -9.95 9.63 4.74
CA VAL A 20 -10.09 10.32 3.47
C VAL A 20 -10.98 9.54 2.50
N GLU A 21 -11.94 10.20 1.87
CA GLU A 21 -12.95 9.55 1.02
C GLU A 21 -12.47 9.29 -0.41
N ASP A 22 -11.34 9.85 -0.81
CA ASP A 22 -10.81 9.81 -2.18
C ASP A 22 -9.68 8.78 -2.37
N LEU A 23 -9.28 8.09 -1.30
CA LEU A 23 -8.30 7.01 -1.33
C LEU A 23 -8.95 5.61 -1.25
N GLY A 24 -10.25 5.54 -0.95
CA GLY A 24 -11.02 4.30 -0.93
C GLY A 24 -11.36 3.77 -2.32
N ARG A 25 -11.85 2.52 -2.37
CA ARG A 25 -12.31 1.87 -3.60
C ARG A 25 -13.53 2.56 -4.19
N LYS A 26 -13.47 2.93 -5.46
CA LYS A 26 -14.61 3.48 -6.23
C LYS A 26 -14.74 2.78 -7.58
N GLY A 27 -15.87 2.10 -7.80
CA GLY A 27 -16.12 1.33 -9.02
C GLY A 27 -15.04 0.28 -9.30
N LYS A 28 -14.35 0.40 -10.44
CA LYS A 28 -13.26 -0.51 -10.85
C LYS A 28 -11.90 -0.16 -10.25
N ASN A 29 -11.79 0.96 -9.54
CA ASN A 29 -10.55 1.41 -8.91
C ASN A 29 -10.30 0.61 -7.61
N LEU A 30 -9.08 0.06 -7.46
CA LEU A 30 -8.66 -0.67 -6.27
C LEU A 30 -7.70 0.16 -5.37
N LEU A 31 -7.79 1.48 -5.38
CA LEU A 31 -7.14 2.33 -4.38
C LEU A 31 -7.56 1.88 -2.97
N SER A 32 -6.63 2.06 -2.04
CA SER A 32 -6.77 1.75 -0.61
C SER A 32 -5.78 2.59 0.18
N GLU A 33 -5.60 2.28 1.47
CA GLU A 33 -4.65 2.91 2.40
C GLU A 33 -5.21 4.16 3.10
N GLU A 34 -6.53 4.38 3.06
CA GLU A 34 -7.24 5.38 3.86
C GLU A 34 -6.96 5.19 5.36
N GLU A 35 -7.02 3.94 5.84
CA GLU A 35 -6.71 3.57 7.21
C GLU A 35 -5.25 3.85 7.54
N ARG A 36 -4.34 3.47 6.64
CA ARG A 36 -2.91 3.71 6.85
C ARG A 36 -2.60 5.20 6.90
N LEU A 37 -3.21 6.02 6.04
CA LEU A 37 -3.01 7.46 6.06
C LEU A 37 -3.46 8.05 7.40
N ALA A 38 -4.63 7.65 7.90
CA ALA A 38 -5.12 8.05 9.22
C ALA A 38 -4.15 7.61 10.34
N ASN A 39 -3.69 6.35 10.31
CA ASN A 39 -2.76 5.82 11.30
C ASN A 39 -1.40 6.53 11.29
N LEU A 40 -0.85 6.84 10.11
CA LEU A 40 0.39 7.59 9.97
C LEU A 40 0.23 9.04 10.46
N THR A 41 -0.94 9.65 10.24
CA THR A 41 -1.23 11.01 10.72
C THR A 41 -1.34 11.04 12.23
N LEU A 42 -2.04 10.06 12.83
CA LEU A 42 -2.10 9.86 14.29
C LEU A 42 -0.70 9.67 14.87
N GLN A 43 0.12 8.79 14.29
CA GLN A 43 1.51 8.58 14.72
C GLN A 43 2.33 9.86 14.68
N LYS A 44 2.21 10.65 13.60
CA LYS A 44 2.94 11.91 13.45
C LYS A 44 2.55 12.95 14.51
N GLN A 45 1.35 12.84 15.07
CA GLN A 45 0.83 13.69 16.15
C GLN A 45 1.05 13.07 17.55
N GLY A 46 1.87 12.03 17.67
CA GLY A 46 2.23 11.40 18.95
C GLY A 46 1.37 10.19 19.33
N GLY A 47 0.40 9.80 18.50
CA GLY A 47 -0.43 8.62 18.72
C GLY A 47 0.39 7.32 18.71
N GLN A 48 0.01 6.38 19.56
CA GLN A 48 0.70 5.10 19.74
C GLN A 48 -0.19 3.94 19.28
N PHE A 49 0.44 2.90 18.71
CA PHE A 49 -0.24 1.71 18.23
C PHE A 49 0.35 0.48 18.91
N TYR A 50 -0.54 -0.39 19.41
CA TYR A 50 -0.15 -1.66 20.00
C TYR A 50 -0.50 -2.82 19.06
N TYR A 51 0.36 -3.83 19.06
CA TYR A 51 0.10 -5.10 18.39
C TYR A 51 -0.15 -6.16 19.45
N ILE A 52 -1.29 -6.84 19.35
CA ILE A 52 -1.68 -7.92 20.26
C ILE A 52 -1.60 -9.23 19.46
N PRO A 53 -0.54 -10.04 19.60
CA PRO A 53 -0.39 -11.27 18.82
C PRO A 53 -1.47 -12.31 19.09
N GLU A 54 -2.10 -12.27 20.26
CA GLU A 54 -3.20 -13.15 20.66
C GLU A 54 -4.53 -12.76 20.02
N ALA A 55 -4.67 -11.51 19.57
CA ALA A 55 -5.87 -11.04 18.89
C ALA A 55 -5.89 -11.56 17.45
N SER A 56 -6.86 -12.42 17.14
CA SER A 56 -7.07 -12.96 15.81
C SER A 56 -8.50 -12.69 15.32
N VAL A 57 -8.64 -12.54 14.01
CA VAL A 57 -9.96 -12.52 13.37
C VAL A 57 -9.92 -13.42 12.15
N GLN A 58 -11.08 -13.96 11.79
CA GLN A 58 -11.26 -14.68 10.54
C GLN A 58 -11.57 -13.68 9.42
N HIS A 59 -10.75 -13.70 8.37
CA HIS A 59 -10.95 -12.87 7.19
C HIS A 59 -11.42 -13.72 6.01
N TRP A 60 -12.65 -13.50 5.58
CA TRP A 60 -13.18 -14.17 4.39
C TRP A 60 -12.60 -13.55 3.12
N ILE A 61 -12.03 -14.39 2.25
CA ILE A 61 -11.50 -13.98 0.95
C ILE A 61 -12.38 -14.62 -0.14
N PRO A 62 -13.14 -13.83 -0.92
CA PRO A 62 -13.95 -14.37 -1.99
C PRO A 62 -13.10 -15.08 -3.06
N GLU A 63 -13.63 -16.18 -3.60
CA GLU A 63 -12.94 -17.05 -4.58
C GLU A 63 -12.41 -16.29 -5.81
N GLN A 64 -13.17 -15.30 -6.31
CA GLN A 64 -12.75 -14.42 -7.40
C GLN A 64 -11.46 -13.63 -7.14
N ARG A 65 -10.97 -13.59 -5.89
CA ARG A 65 -9.68 -12.98 -5.50
C ARG A 65 -8.55 -13.99 -5.40
N LEU A 66 -8.83 -15.29 -5.43
CA LEU A 66 -7.88 -16.40 -5.30
C LEU A 66 -7.25 -16.79 -6.64
N ASN A 67 -6.92 -15.80 -7.47
CA ASN A 67 -6.23 -16.04 -8.74
C ASN A 67 -5.11 -15.04 -8.97
N ARG A 68 -4.14 -15.45 -9.78
CA ARG A 68 -2.94 -14.66 -10.11
C ARG A 68 -3.28 -13.32 -10.74
N SER A 69 -4.26 -13.27 -11.63
CA SER A 69 -4.66 -12.04 -12.32
C SER A 69 -5.18 -10.99 -11.35
N TRP A 70 -6.02 -11.40 -10.39
CA TRP A 70 -6.50 -10.52 -9.33
C TRP A 70 -5.35 -10.05 -8.43
N LEU A 71 -4.48 -10.96 -8.01
CA LEU A 71 -3.32 -10.65 -7.16
C LEU A 71 -2.41 -9.58 -7.79
N LEU A 72 -2.01 -9.77 -9.05
CA LEU A 72 -1.15 -8.83 -9.76
C LEU A 72 -1.81 -7.47 -9.95
N ARG A 73 -3.11 -7.47 -10.33
CA ARG A 73 -3.91 -6.24 -10.43
C ARG A 73 -3.97 -5.52 -9.08
N ARG A 74 -4.21 -6.25 -7.99
CA ARG A 74 -4.24 -5.67 -6.64
C ARG A 74 -2.89 -5.07 -6.28
N CYS A 75 -1.77 -5.76 -6.52
CA CYS A 75 -0.43 -5.26 -6.25
C CYS A 75 -0.11 -3.96 -7.03
N TYR A 76 -0.49 -3.88 -8.30
CA TYR A 76 -0.36 -2.63 -9.07
C TYR A 76 -1.10 -1.46 -8.41
N TRP A 77 -2.37 -1.67 -8.06
CA TRP A 77 -3.15 -0.63 -7.39
C TRP A 77 -2.65 -0.32 -5.97
N GLN A 78 -2.03 -1.28 -5.28
CA GLN A 78 -1.37 -1.03 -4.00
C GLN A 78 -0.18 -0.08 -4.17
N GLY A 79 0.62 -0.25 -5.23
CA GLY A 79 1.70 0.69 -5.55
C GLY A 79 1.19 2.11 -5.79
N ARG A 80 0.10 2.24 -6.56
CA ARG A 80 -0.56 3.53 -6.77
C ARG A 80 -1.03 4.16 -5.46
N SER A 81 -1.66 3.36 -4.60
CA SER A 81 -2.19 3.80 -3.30
C SER A 81 -1.08 4.35 -2.40
N VAL A 82 0.04 3.61 -2.30
CA VAL A 82 1.19 4.03 -1.49
C VAL A 82 1.81 5.32 -2.04
N ALA A 83 1.87 5.51 -3.36
CA ALA A 83 2.35 6.77 -3.94
C ALA A 83 1.47 7.98 -3.54
N VAL A 84 0.14 7.81 -3.48
CA VAL A 84 -0.77 8.86 -2.99
C VAL A 84 -0.51 9.16 -1.50
N VAL A 85 -0.43 8.12 -0.66
CA VAL A 85 -0.15 8.27 0.78
C VAL A 85 1.18 8.96 1.03
N ASP A 86 2.25 8.50 0.38
CA ASP A 86 3.60 9.06 0.51
C ASP A 86 3.61 10.56 0.21
N ARG A 87 2.87 10.98 -0.83
CA ARG A 87 2.75 12.40 -1.17
C ARG A 87 2.01 13.19 -0.10
N ARG A 88 0.88 12.68 0.40
CA ARG A 88 0.09 13.32 1.47
C ARG A 88 0.86 13.42 2.77
N MET A 89 1.72 12.44 3.04
CA MET A 89 2.63 12.45 4.19
C MET A 89 3.83 13.40 4.00
N GLY A 90 3.92 14.10 2.87
CA GLY A 90 4.90 15.15 2.62
C GLY A 90 6.17 14.67 1.92
N LYS A 91 6.18 13.49 1.29
CA LYS A 91 7.33 13.07 0.47
C LYS A 91 7.54 14.06 -0.68
N ALA A 92 8.76 14.59 -0.78
CA ALA A 92 9.11 15.56 -1.81
C ALA A 92 8.91 14.95 -3.21
N PRO A 93 8.37 15.71 -4.19
CA PRO A 93 7.99 15.14 -5.48
C PRO A 93 9.20 14.64 -6.27
N PHE A 94 10.34 15.34 -6.21
CA PHE A 94 11.57 14.91 -6.87
C PHE A 94 12.07 13.56 -6.30
N ARG A 95 12.06 13.41 -4.96
CA ARG A 95 12.49 12.19 -4.28
C ARG A 95 11.57 11.03 -4.62
N GLN A 96 10.26 11.28 -4.63
CA GLN A 96 9.27 10.29 -5.00
C GLN A 96 9.44 9.81 -6.45
N ARG A 97 9.64 10.74 -7.39
CA ARG A 97 9.93 10.43 -8.80
C ARG A 97 11.21 9.62 -8.94
N TRP A 98 12.28 10.02 -8.25
CA TRP A 98 13.55 9.33 -8.29
C TRP A 98 13.46 7.89 -7.75
N GLU A 99 12.87 7.70 -6.57
CA GLU A 99 12.64 6.37 -5.98
C GLU A 99 11.72 5.50 -6.88
N SER A 100 10.73 6.11 -7.53
CA SER A 100 9.85 5.39 -8.45
C SER A 100 10.60 4.82 -9.66
N LEU A 101 11.58 5.55 -10.19
CA LEU A 101 12.44 5.12 -11.30
C LEU A 101 13.42 4.04 -10.84
N LEU A 102 14.14 4.29 -9.75
CA LEU A 102 15.12 3.34 -9.23
C LEU A 102 14.49 1.98 -8.91
N GLY A 103 13.29 1.97 -8.34
CA GLY A 103 12.63 0.71 -8.02
C GLY A 103 12.23 -0.11 -9.24
N LEU A 104 12.08 0.49 -10.43
CA LEU A 104 11.83 -0.25 -11.68
C LEU A 104 13.06 -1.06 -12.11
N ILE A 105 14.25 -0.54 -11.80
CA ILE A 105 15.54 -1.16 -12.13
C ILE A 105 15.91 -2.12 -10.98
N ASN A 106 15.10 -3.16 -10.79
CA ASN A 106 15.36 -4.20 -9.80
C ASN A 106 15.83 -5.50 -10.47
N LEU A 107 17.14 -5.56 -10.76
CA LEU A 107 17.78 -6.69 -11.45
C LEU A 107 17.52 -8.04 -10.76
N ARG A 108 17.37 -8.06 -9.42
CA ARG A 108 17.04 -9.27 -8.68
C ARG A 108 15.64 -9.79 -9.01
N ARG A 109 14.64 -8.90 -9.12
CA ARG A 109 13.26 -9.29 -9.49
C ARG A 109 13.15 -9.70 -10.96
N LEU A 110 13.90 -9.04 -11.83
CA LEU A 110 13.96 -9.35 -13.25
C LEU A 110 14.65 -10.70 -13.48
N GLY A 111 15.84 -10.91 -12.91
CA GLY A 111 16.58 -12.16 -13.00
C GLY A 111 15.81 -13.35 -12.41
N ALA A 112 15.05 -13.13 -11.33
CA ALA A 112 14.21 -14.16 -10.73
C ALA A 112 13.08 -14.68 -11.65
N GLN A 113 12.72 -13.97 -12.73
CA GLN A 113 11.74 -14.46 -13.71
C GLN A 113 12.25 -15.67 -14.49
N PHE A 114 13.57 -15.83 -14.61
CA PHE A 114 14.21 -16.93 -15.32
C PHE A 114 14.57 -18.12 -14.42
N LEU A 115 14.27 -18.02 -13.11
CA LEU A 115 14.45 -19.13 -12.19
C LEU A 115 13.32 -20.18 -12.36
N PRO A 116 13.61 -21.47 -12.18
CA PRO A 116 12.63 -22.55 -12.32
C PRO A 116 11.53 -22.53 -11.22
N ASP A 117 11.76 -21.86 -10.10
CA ASP A 117 10.83 -21.75 -8.97
C ASP A 117 9.63 -20.83 -9.25
N ALA A 118 8.44 -21.42 -9.40
CA ALA A 118 7.19 -20.71 -9.67
C ALA A 118 6.77 -19.74 -8.55
N HIS A 119 7.00 -20.09 -7.28
CA HIS A 119 6.64 -19.25 -6.14
C HIS A 119 7.49 -17.98 -6.12
N ARG A 120 8.81 -18.12 -6.38
CA ARG A 120 9.71 -16.97 -6.52
C ARG A 120 9.30 -16.07 -7.68
N ARG A 121 8.93 -16.64 -8.84
CA ARG A 121 8.46 -15.86 -9.99
C ARG A 121 7.23 -15.02 -9.64
N ILE A 122 6.21 -15.63 -9.02
CA ILE A 122 4.98 -14.90 -8.63
C ILE A 122 5.30 -13.80 -7.62
N ARG A 123 6.11 -14.08 -6.59
CA ARG A 123 6.51 -13.08 -5.58
C ARG A 123 7.28 -11.91 -6.19
N THR A 124 8.10 -12.16 -7.20
CA THR A 124 8.87 -11.08 -7.83
C THR A 124 8.04 -10.30 -8.84
N GLN A 125 7.08 -10.94 -9.51
CA GLN A 125 6.08 -10.28 -10.34
C GLN A 125 5.21 -9.32 -9.54
N THR A 126 4.72 -9.71 -8.36
CA THR A 126 3.94 -8.81 -7.49
C THR A 126 4.73 -7.55 -7.15
N GLY A 127 6.03 -7.70 -6.86
CA GLY A 127 6.93 -6.56 -6.63
C GLY A 127 7.14 -5.67 -7.85
N LEU A 128 7.27 -6.25 -9.05
CA LEU A 128 7.41 -5.49 -10.30
C LEU A 128 6.14 -4.72 -10.64
N VAL A 129 4.96 -5.36 -10.58
CA VAL A 129 3.69 -4.68 -10.87
C VAL A 129 3.35 -3.64 -9.81
N TRP A 130 3.71 -3.88 -8.55
CA TRP A 130 3.59 -2.88 -7.48
C TRP A 130 4.43 -1.65 -7.80
N GLN A 131 5.70 -1.84 -8.18
CA GLN A 131 6.58 -0.73 -8.53
C GLN A 131 6.05 0.04 -9.74
N TRP A 132 5.55 -0.68 -10.75
CA TRP A 132 4.94 -0.07 -11.92
C TRP A 132 3.73 0.80 -11.53
N GLY A 133 2.89 0.34 -10.61
CA GLY A 133 1.80 1.14 -10.07
C GLY A 133 2.26 2.41 -9.36
N TYR A 134 3.29 2.30 -8.52
CA TYR A 134 3.87 3.44 -7.82
C TYR A 134 4.42 4.49 -8.81
N PHE A 135 5.16 4.04 -9.82
CA PHE A 135 5.66 4.87 -10.92
C PHE A 135 4.52 5.55 -11.68
N TRP A 136 3.51 4.78 -12.11
CA TRP A 136 2.37 5.28 -12.88
C TRP A 136 1.65 6.41 -12.15
N GLN A 137 1.40 6.24 -10.86
CA GLN A 137 0.74 7.28 -10.06
C GLN A 137 1.59 8.55 -10.00
N THR A 138 2.90 8.40 -9.79
CA THR A 138 3.83 9.52 -9.60
C THR A 138 4.06 10.33 -10.88
N TRP A 139 4.06 9.67 -12.05
CA TRP A 139 4.44 10.28 -13.33
C TRP A 139 3.28 10.56 -14.27
N ILE A 140 2.25 9.70 -14.30
CA ILE A 140 1.19 9.77 -15.31
C ILE A 140 -0.10 10.37 -14.75
N THR A 141 -0.56 9.87 -13.60
CA THR A 141 -1.81 10.37 -13.00
C THR A 141 -1.59 11.70 -12.28
N GLY A 142 -0.40 11.91 -11.69
CA GLY A 142 -0.15 13.09 -10.86
C GLY A 142 -0.87 13.01 -9.51
N PHE A 143 -0.98 14.18 -8.85
CA PHE A 143 -1.66 14.36 -7.57
C PHE A 143 -2.85 15.29 -7.75
#